data_AF-A0A3N5S5K1-F1
#
_entry.id   AF-A0A3N5S5K1-F1
#
_cell.length_a   1.000
_cell.length_b   1.000
_cell.length_c   1.000
_cell.angle_alpha   90.00
_cell.angle_beta   90.00
_cell.angle_gamma   90.00
#
_symmetry.space_group_name_H-M   'P 1'
#
loop_
_entity.id
_entity.type
_entity.pdbx_description
1 polymer ?
#
loop_
_entity_poly.entity_id
_entity_poly.type
_entity_poly.pdbx_seq_one_letter_code
_entity_poly.pdbx_strand_id
1 'polypeptide(L)'
;MRFSSSGVSRLLSFVWICLAATPLFAQATAASQAPPSFAALETEYQRDILPLAKNFCLGCHSTAQQEGELDLERFATVAEIRKGTSVWLKVAEMLDNGEMPPKEAKQPSLEQRRELRRFVQRFLDAEALASAGDPGPVVLRRLSNAEYTYTIRDLTGVPLSPAREFPVDSAAGEGFTNTGNALVMSPALLTKYFDAAKGIAGHAVLLPRGFHWSEYTTRSDWTNDALARIRALYARYTANQGASQVNLQGIVFNTNDGGRLPVEHYLAATLTEREALESGRKSIADVARDSQLNAKYLGLLWNVLHDQTPSLLLAKIQEQWRNARPADAAGIAVEISRWQAALVKFQSVGHMKSWMAPVDPLVPQQELKFKFPAIEAASDVTVFLTASDVGDGADRDFVLWDKPRLVAPGRPDLL
;
A
#
# COMPACT_ATOMS: atom_id res chain seq x y z
N MET A 1 -8.61 -6.00 -33.61
CA MET A 1 -9.01 -5.71 -35.01
C MET A 1 -7.92 -4.86 -35.63
N ARG A 2 -7.32 -5.35 -36.74
CA ARG A 2 -6.28 -4.65 -37.50
C ARG A 2 -6.92 -3.53 -38.33
N PHE A 3 -6.32 -2.35 -38.36
CA PHE A 3 -6.44 -1.48 -39.53
C PHE A 3 -5.08 -0.94 -39.95
N SER A 4 -4.91 -0.98 -41.26
CA SER A 4 -3.70 -0.84 -42.05
C SER A 4 -3.45 0.62 -42.43
N SER A 5 -2.16 0.88 -42.63
CA SER A 5 -1.49 1.99 -43.30
C SER A 5 -2.24 2.70 -44.45
N SER A 6 -2.00 4.01 -44.55
CA SER A 6 -1.49 4.65 -45.78
C SER A 6 -1.09 6.10 -45.47
N GLY A 7 0.16 6.44 -45.77
CA GLY A 7 0.64 7.81 -45.76
C GLY A 7 0.48 8.46 -47.13
N VAL A 8 0.37 9.79 -47.15
CA VAL A 8 0.84 10.64 -48.26
C VAL A 8 1.28 11.97 -47.67
N SER A 9 2.56 12.28 -47.87
CA SER A 9 3.20 13.57 -47.61
C SER A 9 2.82 14.58 -48.70
N ARG A 10 2.37 15.79 -48.32
CA ARG A 10 2.43 16.98 -49.17
C ARG A 10 2.77 18.21 -48.34
N LEU A 11 3.98 18.72 -48.57
CA LEU A 11 4.46 20.03 -48.19
C LEU A 11 3.57 21.13 -48.80
N LEU A 12 3.05 22.01 -47.96
CA LEU A 12 2.52 23.32 -48.36
C LEU A 12 3.15 24.37 -47.46
N SER A 13 3.98 25.20 -48.08
CA SER A 13 4.65 26.35 -47.49
C SER A 13 3.60 27.44 -47.24
N PHE A 14 3.34 27.78 -45.98
CA PHE A 14 2.54 28.94 -45.61
C PHE A 14 3.46 30.10 -45.21
N VAL A 15 3.41 31.14 -46.03
CA VAL A 15 4.00 32.46 -45.77
C VAL A 15 3.23 33.09 -44.60
N TRP A 16 3.91 33.33 -43.48
CA TRP A 16 3.37 34.05 -42.34
C TRP A 16 3.49 35.56 -42.58
N ILE A 17 2.37 36.21 -42.91
CA ILE A 17 2.26 37.68 -42.88
C ILE A 17 1.86 38.07 -41.45
N CYS A 18 2.78 38.71 -40.73
CA CYS A 18 2.54 39.31 -39.42
C CYS A 18 1.62 40.53 -39.55
N LEU A 19 0.36 40.40 -39.14
CA LEU A 19 -0.54 41.53 -38.91
C LEU A 19 -0.69 41.74 -37.40
N ALA A 20 0.08 42.68 -36.85
CA ALA A 20 -0.04 43.09 -35.46
C ALA A 20 -1.28 44.00 -35.29
N ALA A 21 -2.41 43.40 -34.93
CA ALA A 21 -3.58 44.12 -34.43
C ALA A 21 -3.49 44.20 -32.91
N THR A 22 -3.10 45.36 -32.37
CA THR A 22 -3.15 45.65 -30.94
C THR A 22 -4.59 45.98 -30.53
N PRO A 23 -5.23 45.21 -29.63
CA PRO A 23 -6.50 45.61 -29.06
C PRO A 23 -6.24 46.65 -27.95
N LEU A 24 -6.83 47.84 -28.10
CA LEU A 24 -6.94 48.84 -27.05
C LEU A 24 -7.89 48.31 -25.97
N PHE A 25 -7.37 47.55 -25.00
CA PHE A 25 -8.07 47.31 -23.74
C PHE A 25 -7.90 48.53 -22.86
N ALA A 26 -8.91 49.40 -22.84
CA ALA A 26 -9.05 50.43 -21.83
C ALA A 26 -9.24 49.73 -20.47
N GLN A 27 -8.16 49.61 -19.71
CA GLN A 27 -8.23 49.21 -18.30
C GLN A 27 -8.95 50.31 -17.53
N ALA A 28 -10.22 50.09 -17.21
CA ALA A 28 -10.86 50.80 -16.12
C ALA A 28 -10.12 50.39 -14.84
N THR A 29 -9.15 51.20 -14.42
CA THR A 29 -8.57 51.10 -13.09
C THR A 29 -9.66 51.49 -12.09
N ALA A 30 -10.44 50.50 -11.65
CA ALA A 30 -11.09 50.60 -10.36
C ALA A 30 -9.95 50.77 -9.34
N ALA A 31 -9.76 52.00 -8.87
CA ALA A 31 -8.83 52.27 -7.79
C ALA A 31 -9.31 51.45 -6.59
N SER A 32 -8.68 50.30 -6.35
CA SER A 32 -8.71 49.61 -5.07
C SER A 32 -8.06 50.59 -4.10
N GLN A 33 -8.89 51.37 -3.42
CA GLN A 33 -8.42 52.21 -2.33
C GLN A 33 -7.90 51.25 -1.26
N ALA A 34 -6.60 51.33 -0.98
CA ALA A 34 -6.02 50.63 0.15
C ALA A 34 -6.88 50.91 1.39
N PRO A 35 -7.09 49.91 2.27
CA PRO A 35 -7.89 50.11 3.47
C PRO A 35 -7.38 51.35 4.23
N PRO A 36 -8.28 52.22 4.69
CA PRO A 36 -7.86 53.43 5.39
C PRO A 36 -7.05 53.05 6.63
N SER A 37 -5.89 53.70 6.81
CA SER A 37 -5.09 53.50 8.02
C SER A 37 -5.92 53.83 9.27
N PHE A 38 -5.66 53.16 10.39
CA PHE A 38 -6.35 53.45 11.65
C PHE A 38 -6.18 54.91 12.10
N ALA A 39 -5.09 55.58 11.72
CA ALA A 39 -4.90 57.02 11.97
C ALA A 39 -5.89 57.90 11.19
N ALA A 40 -6.18 57.53 9.93
CA ALA A 40 -7.18 58.22 9.12
C ALA A 40 -8.60 57.96 9.68
N LEU A 41 -8.89 56.72 10.09
CA LEU A 41 -10.14 56.38 10.76
C LEU A 41 -10.30 57.14 12.09
N GLU A 42 -9.24 57.29 12.89
CA GLU A 42 -9.28 58.07 14.14
C GLU A 42 -9.65 59.54 13.87
N THR A 43 -9.02 60.14 12.86
CA THR A 43 -9.29 61.54 12.52
C THR A 43 -10.75 61.75 12.10
N GLU A 44 -11.27 60.86 11.26
CA GLU A 44 -12.68 60.89 10.84
C GLU A 44 -13.62 60.59 12.01
N TYR A 45 -13.25 59.65 12.89
CA TYR A 45 -14.05 59.31 14.06
C TYR A 45 -14.25 60.51 14.97
N GLN A 46 -13.17 61.21 15.32
CA GLN A 46 -13.23 62.38 16.21
C GLN A 46 -13.97 63.56 15.58
N ARG A 47 -13.74 63.81 14.28
CA ARG A 47 -14.28 64.98 13.59
C ARG A 47 -15.74 64.82 13.22
N ASP A 48 -16.12 63.66 12.67
CA ASP A 48 -17.40 63.49 11.97
C ASP A 48 -18.33 62.54 12.74
N ILE A 49 -17.82 61.41 13.24
CA ILE A 49 -18.67 60.33 13.76
C ILE A 49 -19.03 60.51 15.23
N LEU A 50 -18.07 60.87 16.09
CA LEU A 50 -18.30 61.07 17.52
C LEU A 50 -19.35 62.16 17.80
N PRO A 51 -19.39 63.30 17.09
CA PRO A 51 -20.48 64.26 17.21
C PRO A 51 -21.85 63.69 16.81
N LEU A 52 -21.91 62.85 15.76
CA LEU A 52 -23.16 62.19 15.36
C LEU A 52 -23.59 61.17 16.43
N ALA A 53 -22.68 60.36 16.95
CA ALA A 53 -22.95 59.42 18.03
C ALA A 53 -23.45 60.14 19.30
N LYS A 54 -22.84 61.27 19.68
CA LYS A 54 -23.30 62.12 20.79
C LYS A 54 -24.74 62.62 20.58
N ASN A 55 -25.09 62.98 19.36
CA ASN A 55 -26.39 63.55 19.03
C ASN A 55 -27.53 62.52 18.91
N PHE A 56 -27.22 61.29 18.49
CA PHE A 56 -28.23 60.30 18.10
C PHE A 56 -28.18 59.00 18.92
N CYS A 57 -27.07 58.69 19.59
CA CYS A 57 -26.86 57.41 20.26
C CYS A 57 -26.64 57.56 21.78
N LEU A 58 -25.81 58.52 22.22
CA LEU A 58 -25.40 58.62 23.63
C LEU A 58 -26.49 59.12 24.58
N GLY A 59 -27.64 59.57 24.06
CA GLY A 59 -28.81 59.85 24.89
C GLY A 59 -29.36 58.59 25.59
N CYS A 60 -29.24 57.43 24.95
CA CYS A 60 -29.77 56.15 25.44
C CYS A 60 -28.69 55.07 25.66
N HIS A 61 -27.50 55.23 25.05
CA HIS A 61 -26.38 54.28 25.11
C HIS A 61 -25.09 54.94 25.61
N SER A 62 -25.10 55.44 26.84
CA SER A 62 -23.99 56.09 27.54
C SER A 62 -23.68 55.40 28.86
N THR A 63 -22.62 55.83 29.55
CA THR A 63 -22.29 55.27 30.88
C THR A 63 -23.41 55.53 31.89
N ALA A 64 -24.12 56.66 31.75
CA ALA A 64 -25.25 57.03 32.61
C ALA A 64 -26.56 56.30 32.27
N GLN A 65 -26.79 55.96 31.00
CA GLN A 65 -27.99 55.28 30.53
C GLN A 65 -27.62 54.20 29.51
N GLN A 66 -27.78 52.93 29.89
CA GLN A 66 -27.32 51.76 29.14
C GLN A 66 -28.49 50.93 28.60
N GLU A 67 -29.33 51.53 27.75
CA GLU A 67 -30.42 50.78 27.14
C GLU A 67 -29.87 49.61 26.31
N GLY A 68 -30.49 48.43 26.48
CA GLY A 68 -30.00 47.20 25.85
C GLY A 68 -28.61 46.73 26.33
N GLU A 69 -28.20 47.11 27.55
CA GLU A 69 -26.89 46.79 28.15
C GLU A 69 -25.71 47.32 27.32
N LEU A 70 -25.92 48.40 26.59
CA LEU A 70 -24.95 48.98 25.67
C LEU A 70 -24.48 50.36 26.15
N ASP A 71 -23.17 50.47 26.39
CA ASP A 71 -22.46 51.74 26.59
C ASP A 71 -21.58 52.03 25.37
N LEU A 72 -21.95 53.07 24.59
CA LEU A 72 -21.16 53.55 23.46
C LEU A 72 -20.21 54.69 23.83
N GLU A 73 -20.36 55.30 25.02
CA GLU A 73 -19.53 56.40 25.50
C GLU A 73 -18.10 55.95 25.79
N ARG A 74 -17.91 54.68 26.19
CA ARG A 74 -16.59 54.06 26.39
C ARG A 74 -15.72 53.95 25.13
N PHE A 75 -16.29 54.19 23.95
CA PHE A 75 -15.58 54.11 22.67
C PHE A 75 -15.12 55.50 22.23
N ALA A 76 -14.37 56.21 23.07
CA ALA A 76 -13.93 57.58 22.78
C ALA A 76 -12.89 57.66 21.65
N THR A 77 -12.20 56.55 21.34
CA THR A 77 -11.16 56.45 20.30
C THR A 77 -11.35 55.21 19.42
N VAL A 78 -10.81 55.20 18.20
CA VAL A 78 -10.77 54.00 17.36
C VAL A 78 -10.02 52.87 18.05
N ALA A 79 -8.97 53.17 18.83
CA ALA A 79 -8.28 52.17 19.64
C ALA A 79 -9.20 51.43 20.63
N GLU A 80 -10.24 52.09 21.16
CA GLU A 80 -11.26 51.46 21.99
C GLU A 80 -12.31 50.73 21.16
N ILE A 81 -12.71 51.28 20.00
CA ILE A 81 -13.61 50.62 19.04
C ILE A 81 -13.04 49.25 18.63
N ARG A 82 -11.71 49.18 18.37
CA ARG A 82 -10.97 47.93 18.07
C ARG A 82 -11.09 46.86 19.16
N LYS A 83 -11.22 47.26 20.43
CA LYS A 83 -11.41 46.32 21.55
C LYS A 83 -12.85 45.80 21.62
N GLY A 84 -13.78 46.42 20.89
CA GLY A 84 -15.22 46.13 20.93
C GLY A 84 -15.83 45.83 19.56
N THR A 85 -15.09 45.26 18.61
CA THR A 85 -15.53 45.00 17.23
C THR A 85 -16.90 44.31 17.14
N SER A 86 -17.21 43.38 18.05
CA SER A 86 -18.51 42.70 18.11
C SER A 86 -19.69 43.63 18.39
N VAL A 87 -19.47 44.71 19.15
CA VAL A 87 -20.49 45.75 19.37
C VAL A 87 -20.74 46.52 18.09
N TRP A 88 -19.67 46.87 17.36
CA TRP A 88 -19.78 47.65 16.12
C TRP A 88 -20.38 46.86 14.95
N LEU A 89 -20.25 45.53 14.93
CA LEU A 89 -21.02 44.65 14.05
C LEU A 89 -22.54 44.78 14.30
N LYS A 90 -22.95 44.79 15.58
CA LYS A 90 -24.36 45.01 15.95
C LYS A 90 -24.83 46.42 15.62
N VAL A 91 -23.99 47.44 15.82
CA VAL A 91 -24.32 48.82 15.42
C VAL A 91 -24.55 48.90 13.90
N ALA A 92 -23.73 48.23 13.09
CA ALA A 92 -23.95 48.15 11.64
C ALA A 92 -25.31 47.52 11.31
N GLU A 93 -25.63 46.38 11.94
CA GLU A 93 -26.91 45.69 11.77
C GLU A 93 -28.11 46.57 12.16
N MET A 94 -28.06 47.24 13.31
CA MET A 94 -29.12 48.14 13.79
C MET A 94 -29.33 49.34 12.87
N LEU A 95 -28.23 49.89 12.30
CA LEU A 95 -28.29 50.97 11.31
C LEU A 95 -28.84 50.48 9.96
N ASP A 96 -28.48 49.27 9.53
CA ASP A 96 -28.94 48.65 8.28
C ASP A 96 -30.44 48.33 8.34
N ASN A 97 -30.91 47.80 9.48
CA ASN A 97 -32.34 47.54 9.71
C ASN A 97 -33.13 48.82 10.02
N GLY A 98 -32.45 49.93 10.33
CA GLY A 98 -33.08 51.19 10.71
C GLY A 98 -33.83 51.14 12.04
N GLU A 99 -33.48 50.19 12.90
CA GLU A 99 -34.06 50.00 14.23
C GLU A 99 -33.55 51.03 15.23
N MET A 100 -32.33 51.54 15.00
CA MET A 100 -31.71 52.57 15.84
C MET A 100 -31.38 53.85 15.04
N PRO A 101 -31.62 55.04 15.62
CA PRO A 101 -32.34 55.29 16.89
C PRO A 101 -33.84 54.90 16.80
N PRO A 102 -34.55 54.67 17.92
CA PRO A 102 -35.98 54.33 17.91
C PRO A 102 -36.82 55.47 17.34
N LYS A 103 -38.05 55.16 16.87
CA LYS A 103 -38.90 56.09 16.12
C LYS A 103 -39.24 57.38 16.90
N GLU A 104 -39.30 57.27 18.22
CA GLU A 104 -39.63 58.34 19.16
C GLU A 104 -38.41 59.23 19.49
N ALA A 105 -37.20 58.79 19.16
CA ALA A 105 -35.97 59.54 19.36
C ALA A 105 -35.59 60.40 18.14
N LYS A 106 -34.65 61.32 18.35
CA LYS A 106 -34.12 62.18 17.28
C LYS A 106 -33.46 61.31 16.21
N GLN A 107 -33.95 61.42 14.97
CA GLN A 107 -33.43 60.64 13.84
C GLN A 107 -32.31 61.37 13.09
N PRO A 108 -31.24 60.67 12.68
CA PRO A 108 -30.27 61.22 11.74
C PRO A 108 -30.91 61.39 10.35
N SER A 109 -30.45 62.38 9.60
CA SER A 109 -30.78 62.47 8.17
C SER A 109 -30.24 61.25 7.41
N LEU A 110 -30.75 61.01 6.20
CA LEU A 110 -30.30 59.89 5.36
C LEU A 110 -28.78 59.95 5.10
N GLU A 111 -28.23 61.14 4.88
CA GLU A 111 -26.79 61.32 4.67
C GLU A 111 -25.98 61.04 5.94
N GLN A 112 -26.44 61.51 7.11
CA GLN A 112 -25.78 61.22 8.40
C GLN A 112 -25.81 59.72 8.73
N ARG A 113 -26.93 59.03 8.46
CA ARG A 113 -27.02 57.58 8.63
C ARG A 113 -26.05 56.84 7.71
N ARG A 114 -25.96 57.27 6.44
CA ARG A 114 -25.00 56.72 5.47
C ARG A 114 -23.55 56.96 5.90
N GLU A 115 -23.26 58.13 6.46
CA GLU A 115 -21.93 58.48 6.98
C GLU A 115 -21.54 57.59 8.17
N LEU A 116 -22.41 57.47 9.17
CA LEU A 116 -22.24 56.53 10.29
C LEU A 116 -21.98 55.10 9.80
N ARG A 117 -22.86 54.59 8.92
CA ARG A 117 -22.74 53.22 8.42
C ARG A 117 -21.48 52.99 7.58
N ARG A 118 -21.08 53.98 6.77
CA ARG A 118 -19.87 53.92 5.95
C ARG A 118 -18.62 53.90 6.81
N PHE A 119 -18.57 54.72 7.86
CA PHE A 119 -17.47 54.68 8.81
C PHE A 119 -17.37 53.29 9.47
N VAL A 120 -18.49 52.77 9.98
CA VAL A 120 -18.52 51.45 10.62
C VAL A 120 -18.07 50.36 9.63
N GLN A 121 -18.50 50.42 8.37
CA GLN A 121 -18.03 49.48 7.34
C GLN A 121 -16.52 49.55 7.16
N ARG A 122 -15.97 50.75 6.90
CA ARG A 122 -14.53 50.90 6.66
C ARG A 122 -13.69 50.53 7.86
N PHE A 123 -14.19 50.79 9.07
CA PHE A 123 -13.56 50.35 10.30
C PHE A 123 -13.53 48.82 10.39
N LEU A 124 -14.68 48.15 10.19
CA LEU A 124 -14.77 46.68 10.22
C LEU A 124 -13.88 46.03 9.14
N ASP A 125 -13.84 46.62 7.94
CA ASP A 125 -12.96 46.17 6.85
C ASP A 125 -11.47 46.32 7.22
N ALA A 126 -11.09 47.46 7.82
CA ALA A 126 -9.72 47.68 8.29
C ALA A 126 -9.33 46.72 9.42
N GLU A 127 -10.24 46.42 10.35
CA GLU A 127 -9.99 45.46 11.43
C GLU A 127 -9.88 44.02 10.90
N ALA A 128 -10.73 43.63 9.95
CA ALA A 128 -10.67 42.33 9.30
C ALA A 128 -9.35 42.13 8.54
N LEU A 129 -8.87 43.17 7.85
CA LEU A 129 -7.57 43.14 7.17
C LEU A 129 -6.40 43.14 8.14
N ALA A 130 -6.48 43.89 9.24
CA ALA A 130 -5.45 43.90 10.28
C ALA A 130 -5.34 42.55 11.00
N SER A 131 -6.44 41.82 11.09
CA SER A 131 -6.52 40.47 11.68
C SER A 131 -6.38 39.35 10.65
N ALA A 132 -6.10 39.68 9.38
CA ALA A 132 -6.01 38.70 8.32
C ALA A 132 -4.90 37.68 8.59
N GLY A 133 -5.25 36.40 8.60
CA GLY A 133 -4.33 35.30 8.90
C GLY A 133 -4.38 34.81 10.35
N ASP A 134 -5.07 35.51 11.25
CA ASP A 134 -5.43 34.96 12.57
C ASP A 134 -6.77 34.20 12.45
N PRO A 135 -6.78 32.85 12.55
CA PRO A 135 -8.01 32.07 12.51
C PRO A 135 -8.85 32.23 13.79
N GLY A 136 -8.38 33.02 14.76
CA GLY A 136 -8.96 33.13 16.08
C GLY A 136 -8.57 31.97 16.99
N PRO A 137 -9.26 31.80 18.13
CA PRO A 137 -8.96 30.75 19.08
C PRO A 137 -9.08 29.35 18.47
N VAL A 138 -8.01 28.56 18.56
CA VAL A 138 -8.02 27.15 18.14
C VAL A 138 -8.67 26.31 19.23
N VAL A 139 -9.90 25.86 18.98
CA VAL A 139 -10.57 24.91 19.86
C VAL A 139 -9.98 23.51 19.70
N LEU A 140 -9.76 22.81 20.81
CA LEU A 140 -9.42 21.39 20.78
C LEU A 140 -10.58 20.64 20.10
N ARG A 141 -10.26 19.89 19.04
CA ARG A 141 -11.23 19.07 18.33
C ARG A 141 -10.77 17.62 18.29
N ARG A 142 -11.74 16.70 18.24
CA ARG A 142 -11.48 15.32 17.82
C ARG A 142 -11.26 15.26 16.31
N LEU A 143 -10.77 14.11 15.85
CA LEU A 143 -10.83 13.76 14.43
C LEU A 143 -12.30 13.54 14.03
N SER A 144 -12.64 13.95 12.81
CA SER A 144 -13.89 13.53 12.18
C SER A 144 -13.87 12.00 11.98
N ASN A 145 -15.03 11.39 11.77
CA ASN A 145 -15.17 9.95 11.53
C ASN A 145 -14.33 9.50 10.33
N ALA A 146 -14.27 10.34 9.30
CA ALA A 146 -13.43 10.12 8.12
C ALA A 146 -11.95 10.21 8.47
N GLU A 147 -11.52 11.32 9.11
CA GLU A 147 -10.13 11.51 9.52
C GLU A 147 -9.64 10.38 10.44
N TYR A 148 -10.45 9.95 11.40
CA TYR A 148 -10.14 8.84 12.30
C TYR A 148 -10.00 7.52 11.53
N THR A 149 -10.93 7.22 10.63
CA THR A 149 -10.89 5.99 9.82
C THR A 149 -9.66 5.92 8.93
N TYR A 150 -9.32 7.02 8.24
CA TYR A 150 -8.12 7.06 7.39
C TYR A 150 -6.84 7.02 8.22
N THR A 151 -6.79 7.70 9.37
CA THR A 151 -5.63 7.64 10.27
C THR A 151 -5.37 6.21 10.75
N ILE A 152 -6.40 5.48 11.18
CA ILE A 152 -6.25 4.08 11.58
C ILE A 152 -5.81 3.20 10.40
N ARG A 153 -6.36 3.43 9.20
CA ARG A 153 -5.92 2.72 7.99
C ARG A 153 -4.44 2.97 7.68
N ASP A 154 -3.97 4.21 7.79
CA ASP A 154 -2.59 4.57 7.51
C ASP A 154 -1.61 4.01 8.54
N LEU A 155 -2.00 4.03 9.83
CA LEU A 155 -1.19 3.48 10.93
C LEU A 155 -1.11 1.95 10.91
N THR A 156 -2.18 1.29 10.49
CA THR A 156 -2.27 -0.19 10.55
C THR A 156 -1.95 -0.85 9.20
N GLY A 157 -2.15 -0.15 8.08
CA GLY A 157 -2.14 -0.74 6.74
C GLY A 157 -3.35 -1.64 6.45
N VAL A 158 -4.28 -1.77 7.39
CA VAL A 158 -5.47 -2.64 7.28
C VAL A 158 -6.69 -1.77 6.95
N PRO A 159 -7.57 -2.19 6.01
CA PRO A 159 -8.76 -1.41 5.62
C PRO A 159 -9.89 -1.48 6.67
N LEU A 160 -9.61 -1.05 7.90
CA LEU A 160 -10.56 -1.03 9.02
C LEU A 160 -11.59 0.10 8.87
N SER A 161 -12.78 -0.09 9.43
CA SER A 161 -13.86 0.92 9.47
C SER A 161 -14.29 1.24 10.91
N PRO A 162 -13.41 1.79 11.75
CA PRO A 162 -13.65 1.90 13.19
C PRO A 162 -14.77 2.89 13.56
N ALA A 163 -15.03 3.89 12.71
CA ALA A 163 -16.08 4.89 12.94
C ALA A 163 -17.46 4.48 12.40
N ARG A 164 -17.65 3.24 11.93
CA ARG A 164 -18.90 2.80 11.28
C ARG A 164 -20.14 2.96 12.15
N GLU A 165 -19.99 2.74 13.45
CA GLU A 165 -21.07 2.86 14.43
C GLU A 165 -21.10 4.21 15.17
N PHE A 166 -20.26 5.16 14.74
CA PHE A 166 -20.24 6.47 15.36
C PHE A 166 -21.42 7.29 14.83
N PRO A 167 -22.00 8.19 15.64
CA PRO A 167 -22.91 9.20 15.13
C PRO A 167 -22.26 9.98 14.00
N VAL A 168 -23.06 10.39 13.02
CA VAL A 168 -22.60 11.25 11.93
C VAL A 168 -22.05 12.55 12.52
N ASP A 169 -20.91 13.01 11.99
CA ASP A 169 -20.36 14.31 12.39
C ASP A 169 -21.31 15.42 11.98
N SER A 170 -21.64 16.31 12.92
CA SER A 170 -22.41 17.51 12.61
C SER A 170 -21.61 18.39 11.66
N ALA A 171 -22.21 18.74 10.53
CA ALA A 171 -21.77 19.90 9.79
C ALA A 171 -22.16 21.14 10.60
N ALA A 172 -21.21 22.02 10.86
CA ALA A 172 -21.54 23.34 11.36
C ALA A 172 -22.41 24.10 10.33
N GLY A 173 -22.91 25.30 10.66
CA GLY A 173 -23.76 26.08 9.75
C GLY A 173 -23.13 26.33 8.37
N GLU A 174 -21.80 26.30 8.30
CA GLU A 174 -20.97 26.43 7.11
C GLU A 174 -20.76 25.15 6.28
N GLY A 175 -21.34 24.00 6.68
CA GLY A 175 -21.33 22.77 5.87
C GLY A 175 -20.09 21.88 5.98
N PHE A 176 -19.09 22.26 6.78
CA PHE A 176 -17.88 21.47 7.02
C PHE A 176 -18.04 20.54 8.24
N THR A 177 -17.58 19.30 8.11
CA THR A 177 -17.63 18.27 9.17
C THR A 177 -16.37 18.23 10.03
N ASN A 178 -15.43 19.15 9.83
CA ASN A 178 -14.19 19.27 10.61
C ASN A 178 -14.14 20.56 11.45
N THR A 179 -15.22 21.33 11.53
CA THR A 179 -15.28 22.51 12.40
C THR A 179 -15.28 22.07 13.87
N GLY A 180 -14.31 22.55 14.64
CA GLY A 180 -14.06 22.05 16.00
C GLY A 180 -15.21 22.30 16.99
N ASN A 181 -15.95 23.40 16.86
CA ASN A 181 -17.12 23.71 17.69
C ASN A 181 -18.32 22.76 17.43
N ALA A 182 -18.39 22.12 16.26
CA ALA A 182 -19.43 21.16 15.91
C ALA A 182 -19.06 19.71 16.26
N LEU A 183 -17.78 19.42 16.48
CA LEU A 183 -17.27 18.09 16.82
C LEU A 183 -17.34 17.79 18.33
N VAL A 184 -18.56 17.76 18.85
CA VAL A 184 -18.83 17.49 20.28
C VAL A 184 -18.51 16.02 20.64
N MET A 185 -18.05 15.82 21.88
CA MET A 185 -17.81 14.50 22.47
C MET A 185 -18.92 14.20 23.50
N SER A 186 -19.66 13.10 23.31
CA SER A 186 -20.63 12.61 24.29
C SER A 186 -20.10 11.37 25.02
N PRO A 187 -20.60 11.04 26.23
CA PRO A 187 -20.24 9.80 26.92
C PRO A 187 -20.49 8.54 26.07
N ALA A 188 -21.58 8.52 25.30
CA ALA A 188 -21.89 7.41 24.39
C ALA A 188 -20.86 7.28 23.26
N LEU A 189 -20.43 8.40 22.67
CA LEU A 189 -19.38 8.41 21.66
C LEU A 189 -18.04 7.93 22.23
N LEU A 190 -17.70 8.32 23.47
CA LEU A 190 -16.48 7.82 24.12
C LEU A 190 -16.49 6.28 24.28
N THR A 191 -17.64 5.69 24.65
CA THR A 191 -17.80 4.23 24.67
C THR A 191 -17.58 3.62 23.28
N LYS A 192 -18.13 4.23 22.23
CA LYS A 192 -17.88 3.78 20.84
C LYS A 192 -16.41 3.85 20.45
N TYR A 193 -15.66 4.86 20.90
CA TYR A 193 -14.20 4.91 20.71
C TYR A 193 -13.49 3.74 21.40
N PHE A 194 -13.87 3.39 22.64
CA PHE A 194 -13.29 2.23 23.33
C PHE A 194 -13.60 0.91 22.63
N ASP A 195 -14.83 0.72 22.16
CA ASP A 195 -15.20 -0.50 21.44
C ASP A 195 -14.49 -0.59 20.08
N ALA A 196 -14.37 0.53 19.37
CA ALA A 196 -13.57 0.61 18.16
C ALA A 196 -12.09 0.30 18.45
N ALA A 197 -11.52 0.83 19.54
CA ALA A 197 -10.13 0.56 19.93
C ALA A 197 -9.90 -0.93 20.24
N LYS A 198 -10.84 -1.60 20.92
CA LYS A 198 -10.79 -3.06 21.13
C LYS A 198 -10.87 -3.81 19.81
N GLY A 199 -11.77 -3.39 18.91
CA GLY A 199 -11.90 -3.97 17.57
C GLY A 199 -10.60 -3.87 16.79
N ILE A 200 -10.01 -2.66 16.74
CA ILE A 200 -8.70 -2.42 16.12
C ILE A 200 -7.65 -3.31 16.77
N ALA A 201 -7.51 -3.31 18.09
CA ALA A 201 -6.51 -4.12 18.80
C ALA A 201 -6.62 -5.63 18.51
N GLY A 202 -7.82 -6.14 18.22
CA GLY A 202 -8.03 -7.53 17.78
C GLY A 202 -7.33 -7.91 16.48
N HIS A 203 -6.95 -6.93 15.66
CA HIS A 203 -6.18 -7.11 14.43
C HIS A 203 -4.65 -7.09 14.66
N ALA A 204 -4.19 -6.82 15.88
CA ALA A 204 -2.77 -6.85 16.20
C ALA A 204 -2.29 -8.29 16.39
N VAL A 205 -1.24 -8.66 15.64
CA VAL A 205 -0.59 -9.96 15.74
C VAL A 205 0.76 -9.77 16.43
N LEU A 206 0.87 -10.29 17.64
CA LEU A 206 2.10 -10.22 18.43
C LEU A 206 3.14 -11.22 17.92
N LEU A 207 4.36 -10.75 17.75
CA LEU A 207 5.52 -11.52 17.29
C LEU A 207 6.62 -11.51 18.36
N PRO A 208 7.57 -12.46 18.34
CA PRO A 208 8.66 -12.48 19.32
C PRO A 208 9.52 -11.21 19.38
N ARG A 209 9.56 -10.40 18.31
CA ARG A 209 10.35 -9.16 18.23
C ARG A 209 9.53 -7.92 17.88
N GLY A 210 8.21 -7.96 18.05
CA GLY A 210 7.34 -6.82 17.72
C GLY A 210 5.90 -7.25 17.49
N PHE A 211 5.21 -6.57 16.59
CA PHE A 211 3.86 -6.92 16.16
C PHE A 211 3.65 -6.45 14.72
N HIS A 212 2.64 -6.98 14.08
CA HIS A 212 2.11 -6.43 12.83
C HIS A 212 0.58 -6.40 12.90
N TRP A 213 -0.04 -5.79 11.90
CA TRP A 213 -1.49 -5.80 11.76
C TRP A 213 -1.92 -6.81 10.71
N SER A 214 -3.11 -7.37 10.90
CA SER A 214 -3.72 -8.37 10.03
C SER A 214 -5.16 -7.98 9.71
N GLU A 215 -5.65 -8.29 8.52
CA GLU A 215 -7.07 -8.13 8.19
C GLU A 215 -7.96 -9.07 9.00
N TYR A 216 -7.38 -10.12 9.58
CA TYR A 216 -8.08 -11.14 10.36
C TYR A 216 -7.86 -10.95 11.86
N THR A 217 -8.75 -11.52 12.66
CA THR A 217 -8.71 -11.45 14.13
C THR A 217 -8.52 -12.81 14.81
N THR A 218 -8.44 -13.91 14.04
CA THR A 218 -8.30 -15.26 14.58
C THR A 218 -6.92 -15.85 14.32
N ARG A 219 -6.42 -16.64 15.28
CA ARG A 219 -5.12 -17.34 15.16
C ARG A 219 -5.05 -18.29 13.95
N SER A 220 -6.17 -18.92 13.62
CA SER A 220 -6.26 -19.83 12.48
C SER A 220 -6.08 -19.07 11.17
N ASP A 221 -6.73 -17.91 11.02
CA ASP A 221 -6.59 -17.09 9.82
C ASP A 221 -5.18 -16.53 9.68
N TRP A 222 -4.58 -16.06 10.78
CA TRP A 222 -3.17 -15.60 10.78
C TRP A 222 -2.21 -16.69 10.33
N THR A 223 -2.45 -17.93 10.79
CA THR A 223 -1.65 -19.09 10.38
C THR A 223 -1.84 -19.36 8.89
N ASN A 224 -3.07 -19.39 8.40
CA ASN A 224 -3.38 -19.63 6.99
C ASN A 224 -2.78 -18.56 6.07
N ASP A 225 -2.90 -17.29 6.45
CA ASP A 225 -2.32 -16.15 5.74
C ASP A 225 -0.78 -16.21 5.72
N ALA A 226 -0.14 -16.53 6.85
CA ALA A 226 1.31 -16.75 6.90
C ALA A 226 1.74 -17.92 6.00
N LEU A 227 1.02 -19.04 6.01
CA LEU A 227 1.29 -20.18 5.14
C LEU A 227 1.09 -19.84 3.66
N ALA A 228 0.06 -19.05 3.33
CA ALA A 228 -0.19 -18.57 1.98
C ALA A 228 0.97 -17.69 1.48
N ARG A 229 1.47 -16.76 2.31
CA ARG A 229 2.66 -15.94 1.99
C ARG A 229 3.90 -16.79 1.75
N ILE A 230 4.15 -17.81 2.57
CA ILE A 230 5.27 -18.73 2.39
C ILE A 230 5.13 -19.45 1.04
N ARG A 231 3.96 -20.04 0.75
CA ARG A 231 3.72 -20.73 -0.53
C ARG A 231 3.90 -19.79 -1.72
N ALA A 232 3.39 -18.56 -1.65
CA ALA A 232 3.56 -17.55 -2.70
C ALA A 232 5.03 -17.14 -2.90
N LEU A 233 5.84 -17.09 -1.84
CA LEU A 233 7.28 -16.87 -1.95
C LEU A 233 7.97 -17.99 -2.74
N TYR A 234 7.67 -19.25 -2.44
CA TYR A 234 8.28 -20.40 -3.12
C TYR A 234 7.80 -20.51 -4.57
N ALA A 235 6.51 -20.31 -4.83
CA ALA A 235 5.91 -20.37 -6.15
C ALA A 235 6.57 -19.43 -7.18
N ARG A 236 7.26 -18.36 -6.75
CA ARG A 236 8.03 -17.48 -7.63
C ARG A 236 9.26 -18.14 -8.27
N TYR A 237 9.80 -19.18 -7.65
CA TYR A 237 11.10 -19.75 -8.02
C TYR A 237 11.06 -21.26 -8.26
N THR A 238 9.94 -21.92 -7.99
CA THR A 238 9.79 -23.37 -8.03
C THR A 238 8.75 -23.80 -9.04
N ALA A 239 8.95 -24.94 -9.67
CA ALA A 239 7.98 -25.55 -10.58
C ALA A 239 6.98 -26.43 -9.82
N ASN A 240 5.77 -26.56 -10.37
CA ASN A 240 4.69 -27.40 -9.82
C ASN A 240 4.84 -28.90 -10.20
N GLN A 241 6.06 -29.36 -10.47
CA GLN A 241 6.30 -30.75 -10.86
C GLN A 241 6.17 -31.68 -9.65
N GLY A 242 5.29 -32.69 -9.75
CA GLY A 242 5.08 -33.70 -8.71
C GLY A 242 3.87 -33.47 -7.79
N ALA A 243 2.98 -32.53 -8.13
CA ALA A 243 1.71 -32.34 -7.43
C ALA A 243 0.77 -33.55 -7.63
N SER A 244 0.37 -34.19 -6.53
CA SER A 244 -0.69 -35.20 -6.51
C SER A 244 -1.99 -34.56 -6.05
N GLN A 245 -3.04 -34.63 -6.86
CA GLN A 245 -4.36 -34.17 -6.45
C GLN A 245 -4.98 -35.10 -5.40
N VAL A 246 -5.35 -34.55 -4.26
CA VAL A 246 -6.09 -35.24 -3.20
C VAL A 246 -7.40 -34.50 -3.01
N ASN A 247 -8.52 -35.18 -3.25
CA ASN A 247 -9.84 -34.66 -2.99
C ASN A 247 -10.27 -35.04 -1.56
N LEU A 248 -10.46 -34.04 -0.71
CA LEU A 248 -11.05 -34.23 0.62
C LEU A 248 -12.36 -33.46 0.66
N GLN A 249 -13.48 -34.19 0.79
CA GLN A 249 -14.82 -33.63 0.97
C GLN A 249 -15.23 -32.63 -0.14
N GLY A 250 -14.85 -32.89 -1.39
CA GLY A 250 -15.22 -32.06 -2.55
C GLY A 250 -14.25 -30.90 -2.83
N ILE A 251 -13.23 -30.70 -2.00
CA ILE A 251 -12.17 -29.71 -2.23
C ILE A 251 -10.93 -30.46 -2.74
N VAL A 252 -10.47 -30.10 -3.94
CA VAL A 252 -9.25 -30.65 -4.55
C VAL A 252 -8.04 -29.89 -4.00
N PHE A 253 -7.14 -30.61 -3.34
CA PHE A 253 -5.86 -30.11 -2.86
C PHE A 253 -4.74 -30.68 -3.72
N ASN A 254 -3.84 -29.84 -4.22
CA ASN A 254 -2.58 -30.32 -4.77
C ASN A 254 -1.63 -30.61 -3.59
N THR A 255 -1.42 -31.89 -3.28
CA THR A 255 -0.38 -32.33 -2.33
C THR A 255 0.96 -32.36 -3.06
N ASN A 256 2.04 -31.91 -2.41
CA ASN A 256 3.36 -31.71 -3.02
C ASN A 256 3.43 -30.62 -4.11
N ASP A 257 2.53 -29.64 -4.08
CA ASP A 257 2.61 -28.49 -4.98
C ASP A 257 3.72 -27.51 -4.54
N GLY A 258 4.58 -27.14 -5.49
CA GLY A 258 5.67 -26.18 -5.29
C GLY A 258 6.85 -26.70 -4.44
N GLY A 259 7.93 -25.90 -4.42
CA GLY A 259 9.16 -26.19 -3.68
C GLY A 259 10.32 -26.65 -4.56
N ARG A 260 10.06 -27.40 -5.65
CA ARG A 260 11.14 -27.94 -6.49
C ARG A 260 11.68 -26.90 -7.47
N LEU A 261 12.98 -26.67 -7.45
CA LEU A 261 13.63 -25.79 -8.42
C LEU A 261 13.61 -26.44 -9.81
N PRO A 262 13.36 -25.69 -10.89
CA PRO A 262 13.48 -26.19 -12.26
C PRO A 262 14.96 -26.33 -12.64
N VAL A 263 15.65 -27.34 -12.07
CA VAL A 263 17.12 -27.52 -12.17
C VAL A 263 17.61 -27.49 -13.62
N GLU A 264 16.85 -28.05 -14.56
CA GLU A 264 17.14 -28.00 -15.99
C GLU A 264 17.38 -26.58 -16.51
N HIS A 265 16.52 -25.62 -16.15
CA HIS A 265 16.66 -24.23 -16.60
C HIS A 265 17.93 -23.58 -16.04
N TYR A 266 18.28 -23.90 -14.78
CA TYR A 266 19.51 -23.41 -14.17
C TYR A 266 20.74 -24.03 -14.85
N LEU A 267 20.72 -25.34 -15.11
CA LEU A 267 21.81 -26.02 -15.82
C LEU A 267 21.98 -25.45 -17.22
N ALA A 268 20.90 -25.27 -17.99
CA ALA A 268 20.95 -24.69 -19.32
C ALA A 268 21.55 -23.28 -19.31
N ALA A 269 21.20 -22.44 -18.33
CA ALA A 269 21.80 -21.11 -18.16
C ALA A 269 23.31 -21.19 -17.86
N THR A 270 23.73 -22.07 -16.94
CA THR A 270 25.16 -22.26 -16.63
C THR A 270 25.97 -22.81 -17.81
N LEU A 271 25.36 -23.65 -18.65
CA LEU A 271 25.97 -24.22 -19.84
C LEU A 271 26.09 -23.17 -20.96
N THR A 272 25.06 -22.36 -21.13
CA THR A 272 25.00 -21.32 -22.19
C THR A 272 25.98 -20.18 -21.90
N GLU A 273 26.06 -19.74 -20.64
CA GLU A 273 26.86 -18.58 -20.24
C GLU A 273 28.19 -18.99 -19.58
N ARG A 274 28.61 -20.26 -19.71
CA ARG A 274 29.79 -20.81 -19.03
C ARG A 274 31.04 -19.96 -19.23
N GLU A 275 31.42 -19.72 -20.49
CA GLU A 275 32.63 -18.95 -20.82
C GLU A 275 32.54 -17.51 -20.29
N ALA A 276 31.36 -16.90 -20.35
CA ALA A 276 31.14 -15.55 -19.85
C ALA A 276 31.25 -15.47 -18.32
N LEU A 277 30.79 -16.49 -17.61
CA LEU A 277 30.91 -16.62 -16.16
C LEU A 277 32.35 -16.92 -15.74
N GLU A 278 33.04 -17.85 -16.42
CA GLU A 278 34.44 -18.22 -16.14
C GLU A 278 35.42 -17.07 -16.42
N SER A 279 35.22 -16.33 -17.51
CA SER A 279 36.04 -15.15 -17.85
C SER A 279 35.70 -13.92 -17.02
N GLY A 280 34.65 -13.96 -16.20
CA GLY A 280 34.16 -12.82 -15.43
C GLY A 280 33.47 -11.73 -16.28
N ARG A 281 33.20 -12.00 -17.56
CA ARG A 281 32.50 -11.10 -18.49
C ARG A 281 31.06 -10.82 -18.06
N LYS A 282 30.39 -11.82 -17.46
CA LYS A 282 29.09 -11.68 -16.81
C LYS A 282 29.19 -12.13 -15.36
N SER A 283 28.47 -11.45 -14.46
CA SER A 283 28.28 -11.95 -13.10
C SER A 283 27.13 -12.95 -13.03
N ILE A 284 27.07 -13.76 -11.97
CA ILE A 284 25.92 -14.63 -11.65
C ILE A 284 24.62 -13.81 -11.60
N ALA A 285 24.67 -12.57 -11.11
CA ALA A 285 23.50 -11.71 -11.02
C ALA A 285 23.01 -11.21 -12.39
N ASP A 286 23.91 -11.07 -13.37
CA ASP A 286 23.54 -10.69 -14.73
C ASP A 286 22.89 -11.88 -15.46
N VAL A 287 23.52 -13.06 -15.40
CA VAL A 287 22.95 -14.28 -16.01
C VAL A 287 21.59 -14.63 -15.41
N ALA A 288 21.46 -14.52 -14.08
CA ALA A 288 20.19 -14.77 -13.41
C ALA A 288 19.09 -13.79 -13.85
N ARG A 289 19.43 -12.52 -14.08
CA ARG A 289 18.46 -11.51 -14.57
C ARG A 289 18.05 -11.79 -16.01
N ASP A 290 19.02 -12.05 -16.88
CA ASP A 290 18.81 -12.35 -18.31
C ASP A 290 17.94 -13.61 -18.49
N SER A 291 18.16 -14.62 -17.65
CA SER A 291 17.47 -15.91 -17.71
C SER A 291 16.22 -15.99 -16.82
N GLN A 292 15.85 -14.90 -16.13
CA GLN A 292 14.75 -14.84 -15.15
C GLN A 292 14.83 -15.93 -14.06
N LEU A 293 16.05 -16.20 -13.57
CA LEU A 293 16.36 -17.18 -12.54
C LEU A 293 16.66 -16.51 -11.20
N ASN A 294 16.62 -17.30 -10.12
CA ASN A 294 17.05 -16.82 -8.81
C ASN A 294 18.58 -16.79 -8.72
N ALA A 295 19.17 -15.62 -8.55
CA ALA A 295 20.62 -15.42 -8.51
C ALA A 295 21.31 -16.22 -7.39
N LYS A 296 20.67 -16.36 -6.21
CA LYS A 296 21.24 -17.13 -5.10
C LYS A 296 21.35 -18.61 -5.46
N TYR A 297 20.30 -19.20 -6.03
CA TYR A 297 20.32 -20.60 -6.43
C TYR A 297 21.26 -20.86 -7.60
N LEU A 298 21.30 -19.97 -8.59
CA LEU A 298 22.24 -20.08 -9.71
C LEU A 298 23.69 -20.05 -9.22
N GLY A 299 24.02 -19.15 -8.29
CA GLY A 299 25.35 -19.08 -7.71
C GLY A 299 25.72 -20.31 -6.89
N LEU A 300 24.78 -20.85 -6.10
CA LEU A 300 25.01 -22.10 -5.37
C LEU A 300 25.26 -23.28 -6.32
N LEU A 301 24.44 -23.41 -7.37
CA LEU A 301 24.62 -24.46 -8.37
C LEU A 301 25.97 -24.30 -9.09
N TRP A 302 26.31 -23.09 -9.54
CA TRP A 302 27.57 -22.79 -10.19
C TRP A 302 28.77 -23.19 -9.32
N ASN A 303 28.75 -22.80 -8.05
CA ASN A 303 29.81 -23.14 -7.09
C ASN A 303 29.91 -24.66 -6.88
N VAL A 304 28.78 -25.35 -6.70
CA VAL A 304 28.76 -26.82 -6.55
C VAL A 304 29.30 -27.52 -7.80
N LEU A 305 29.02 -27.00 -9.00
CA LEU A 305 29.51 -27.58 -10.24
C LEU A 305 31.03 -27.40 -10.44
N HIS A 306 31.63 -26.39 -9.80
CA HIS A 306 33.08 -26.11 -9.82
C HIS A 306 33.83 -26.61 -8.59
N ASP A 307 33.11 -27.08 -7.57
CA ASP A 307 33.72 -27.60 -6.35
C ASP A 307 34.56 -28.84 -6.68
N GLN A 308 35.80 -28.87 -6.21
CA GLN A 308 36.73 -29.98 -6.39
C GLN A 308 36.73 -30.94 -5.20
N THR A 309 35.89 -30.70 -4.20
CA THR A 309 35.74 -31.58 -3.05
C THR A 309 35.28 -32.97 -3.53
N PRO A 310 36.01 -34.05 -3.19
CA PRO A 310 35.65 -35.41 -3.60
C PRO A 310 34.24 -35.79 -3.16
N SER A 311 33.41 -36.23 -4.10
CA SER A 311 32.05 -36.69 -3.84
C SER A 311 31.67 -37.76 -4.86
N LEU A 312 31.29 -38.95 -4.37
CA LEU A 312 30.91 -40.08 -5.23
C LEU A 312 29.72 -39.72 -6.15
N LEU A 313 28.73 -39.02 -5.60
CA LEU A 313 27.52 -38.65 -6.32
C LEU A 313 27.72 -37.43 -7.22
N LEU A 314 28.41 -36.39 -6.72
CA LEU A 314 28.55 -35.14 -7.46
C LEU A 314 29.64 -35.21 -8.53
N ALA A 315 30.70 -36.01 -8.35
CA ALA A 315 31.82 -36.07 -9.29
C ALA A 315 31.35 -36.40 -10.71
N LYS A 316 30.46 -37.39 -10.85
CA LYS A 316 29.89 -37.78 -12.13
C LYS A 316 29.04 -36.67 -12.75
N ILE A 317 28.20 -35.99 -11.95
CA ILE A 317 27.36 -34.88 -12.41
C ILE A 317 28.23 -33.69 -12.84
N GLN A 318 29.27 -33.37 -12.09
CA GLN A 318 30.23 -32.31 -12.39
C GLN A 318 31.02 -32.62 -13.66
N GLU A 319 31.45 -33.87 -13.87
CA GLU A 319 32.14 -34.31 -15.08
C GLU A 319 31.22 -34.25 -16.31
N GLN A 320 30.00 -34.78 -16.21
CA GLN A 320 28.99 -34.67 -17.26
C GLN A 320 28.74 -33.20 -17.61
N TRP A 321 28.55 -32.36 -16.60
CA TRP A 321 28.35 -30.93 -16.82
C TRP A 321 29.56 -30.31 -17.53
N ARG A 322 30.80 -30.53 -17.08
CA ARG A 322 32.02 -30.00 -17.71
C ARG A 322 32.11 -30.34 -19.20
N ASN A 323 31.69 -31.53 -19.59
CA ASN A 323 31.74 -32.01 -20.97
C ASN A 323 30.46 -31.73 -21.79
N ALA A 324 29.41 -31.23 -21.17
CA ALA A 324 28.10 -31.00 -21.79
C ALA A 324 27.99 -29.69 -22.57
N ARG A 325 27.08 -29.67 -23.54
CA ARG A 325 26.58 -28.49 -24.25
C ARG A 325 25.21 -28.09 -23.70
N PRO A 326 24.69 -26.88 -24.00
CA PRO A 326 23.38 -26.45 -23.52
C PRO A 326 22.22 -27.43 -23.79
N ALA A 327 22.25 -28.15 -24.93
CA ALA A 327 21.25 -29.15 -25.28
C ALA A 327 21.24 -30.39 -24.36
N ASP A 328 22.34 -30.65 -23.65
CA ASP A 328 22.50 -31.82 -22.79
C ASP A 328 21.96 -31.57 -21.35
N ALA A 329 21.52 -30.34 -21.06
CA ALA A 329 21.04 -29.93 -19.73
C ALA A 329 19.89 -30.80 -19.19
N ALA A 330 18.95 -31.20 -20.06
CA ALA A 330 17.83 -32.04 -19.69
C ALA A 330 18.28 -33.43 -19.20
N GLY A 331 19.29 -34.02 -19.84
CA GLY A 331 19.84 -35.32 -19.44
C GLY A 331 20.46 -35.28 -18.04
N ILE A 332 21.24 -34.23 -17.76
CA ILE A 332 21.84 -34.01 -16.44
C ILE A 332 20.75 -33.76 -15.39
N ALA A 333 19.71 -32.99 -15.73
CA ALA A 333 18.59 -32.73 -14.82
C ALA A 333 17.82 -34.01 -14.45
N VAL A 334 17.67 -34.96 -15.38
CA VAL A 334 17.06 -36.27 -15.12
C VAL A 334 17.90 -37.09 -14.13
N GLU A 335 19.23 -37.09 -14.29
CA GLU A 335 20.14 -37.77 -13.36
C GLU A 335 20.08 -37.17 -11.96
N ILE A 336 20.10 -35.84 -11.84
CA ILE A 336 19.91 -35.14 -10.56
C ILE A 336 18.56 -35.50 -9.93
N SER A 337 17.49 -35.53 -10.73
CA SER A 337 16.14 -35.84 -10.24
C SER A 337 16.05 -37.26 -9.69
N ARG A 338 16.77 -38.22 -10.28
CA ARG A 338 16.85 -39.61 -9.79
C ARG A 338 17.50 -39.66 -8.41
N TRP A 339 18.64 -38.99 -8.25
CA TRP A 339 19.33 -38.92 -6.95
C TRP A 339 18.52 -38.18 -5.90
N GLN A 340 17.86 -37.08 -6.27
CA GLN A 340 16.95 -36.37 -5.38
C GLN A 340 15.80 -37.26 -4.90
N ALA A 341 15.23 -38.10 -5.78
CA ALA A 341 14.17 -39.03 -5.40
C ALA A 341 14.66 -40.15 -4.45
N ALA A 342 15.92 -40.58 -4.58
CA ALA A 342 16.51 -41.61 -3.73
C ALA A 342 16.96 -41.09 -2.36
N LEU A 343 17.45 -39.85 -2.31
CA LEU A 343 18.13 -39.29 -1.14
C LEU A 343 17.29 -38.27 -0.37
N VAL A 344 16.17 -37.79 -0.95
CA VAL A 344 15.37 -36.72 -0.36
C VAL A 344 13.88 -37.02 -0.48
N LYS A 345 13.20 -36.95 0.66
CA LYS A 345 11.75 -36.87 0.73
C LYS A 345 11.31 -35.41 0.75
N PHE A 346 10.74 -34.97 -0.36
CA PHE A 346 10.07 -33.67 -0.44
C PHE A 346 8.67 -33.73 0.18
N GLN A 347 8.31 -32.68 0.91
CA GLN A 347 6.99 -32.50 1.51
C GLN A 347 6.36 -31.21 0.96
N SER A 348 5.08 -30.97 1.23
CA SER A 348 4.43 -29.72 0.83
C SER A 348 5.04 -28.52 1.56
N VAL A 349 5.27 -27.43 0.82
CA VAL A 349 5.69 -26.16 1.40
C VAL A 349 4.62 -25.63 2.36
N GLY A 350 5.03 -25.25 3.57
CA GLY A 350 4.13 -24.77 4.61
C GLY A 350 3.44 -25.89 5.41
N HIS A 351 3.95 -27.12 5.37
CA HIS A 351 3.60 -28.14 6.34
C HIS A 351 4.39 -27.94 7.66
N MET A 352 3.91 -28.46 8.79
CA MET A 352 4.62 -28.40 10.09
C MET A 352 5.95 -29.17 10.13
N LYS A 353 6.31 -29.87 9.05
CA LYS A 353 7.49 -30.72 8.96
C LYS A 353 8.46 -30.11 7.95
N SER A 354 9.74 -30.48 8.04
CA SER A 354 10.77 -30.00 7.11
C SER A 354 10.37 -30.27 5.66
N TRP A 355 10.49 -29.24 4.84
CA TRP A 355 10.18 -29.30 3.40
C TRP A 355 11.02 -30.37 2.67
N MET A 356 12.28 -30.52 3.06
CA MET A 356 13.16 -31.60 2.62
C MET A 356 13.58 -32.42 3.85
N ALA A 357 13.44 -33.73 3.76
CA ALA A 357 13.97 -34.66 4.74
C ALA A 357 14.94 -35.63 4.06
N PRO A 358 16.14 -35.86 4.63
CA PRO A 358 17.07 -36.83 4.07
C PRO A 358 16.48 -38.23 4.15
N VAL A 359 16.78 -39.04 3.14
CA VAL A 359 16.52 -40.47 3.08
C VAL A 359 17.87 -41.15 3.00
N ASP A 360 18.10 -42.12 3.88
CA ASP A 360 19.25 -43.02 3.77
C ASP A 360 18.83 -44.24 2.94
N PRO A 361 19.31 -44.36 1.68
CA PRO A 361 18.97 -45.49 0.83
C PRO A 361 19.82 -46.72 1.15
N LEU A 362 20.83 -46.62 2.02
CA LEU A 362 21.76 -47.70 2.29
C LEU A 362 21.07 -48.77 3.14
N VAL A 363 20.78 -49.90 2.49
CA VAL A 363 20.21 -51.08 3.13
C VAL A 363 21.04 -52.30 2.79
N PRO A 364 21.26 -53.23 3.74
CA PRO A 364 22.01 -54.46 3.47
C PRO A 364 21.27 -55.42 2.53
N GLN A 365 19.95 -55.27 2.38
CA GLN A 365 19.11 -56.08 1.52
C GLN A 365 17.90 -55.28 1.04
N GLN A 366 17.53 -55.42 -0.24
CA GLN A 366 16.35 -54.79 -0.83
C GLN A 366 15.54 -55.79 -1.64
N GLU A 367 14.23 -55.85 -1.39
CA GLU A 367 13.29 -56.60 -2.23
C GLU A 367 12.88 -55.74 -3.43
N LEU A 368 13.04 -56.27 -4.64
CA LEU A 368 12.66 -55.59 -5.89
C LEU A 368 11.44 -56.26 -6.52
N LYS A 369 10.42 -55.45 -6.87
CA LYS A 369 9.19 -55.93 -7.53
C LYS A 369 8.94 -55.09 -8.77
N PHE A 370 8.92 -55.75 -9.93
CA PHE A 370 8.66 -55.12 -11.21
C PHE A 370 7.44 -55.75 -11.88
N LYS A 371 6.59 -54.94 -12.49
CA LYS A 371 5.52 -55.44 -13.35
C LYS A 371 6.07 -55.62 -14.76
N PHE A 372 5.84 -56.77 -15.35
CA PHE A 372 6.12 -56.97 -16.77
C PHE A 372 5.19 -56.08 -17.62
N PRO A 373 5.71 -55.48 -18.71
CA PRO A 373 4.85 -54.80 -19.69
C PRO A 373 3.85 -55.81 -20.29
N ALA A 374 2.75 -55.32 -20.86
CA ALA A 374 1.83 -56.18 -21.61
C ALA A 374 2.57 -56.73 -22.84
N ILE A 375 2.71 -58.05 -22.92
CA ILE A 375 3.41 -58.74 -24.00
C ILE A 375 2.35 -59.21 -25.00
N GLU A 376 2.48 -58.80 -26.26
CA GLU A 376 1.68 -59.38 -27.34
C GLU A 376 2.09 -60.85 -27.55
N ALA A 377 1.10 -61.73 -27.69
CA ALA A 377 1.32 -63.18 -27.64
C ALA A 377 2.36 -63.64 -28.67
N ALA A 378 3.36 -64.38 -28.19
CA ALA A 378 4.50 -64.98 -28.91
C ALA A 378 5.82 -64.17 -29.01
N SER A 379 6.12 -63.28 -28.06
CA SER A 379 7.46 -62.70 -27.92
C SER A 379 8.16 -63.16 -26.63
N ASP A 380 9.40 -63.63 -26.76
CA ASP A 380 10.25 -63.97 -25.62
C ASP A 380 10.65 -62.69 -24.87
N VAL A 381 10.48 -62.69 -23.54
CA VAL A 381 10.91 -61.58 -22.68
C VAL A 381 12.19 -61.95 -21.96
N THR A 382 13.26 -61.21 -22.25
CA THR A 382 14.54 -61.32 -21.55
C THR A 382 14.65 -60.23 -20.50
N VAL A 383 15.00 -60.61 -19.27
CA VAL A 383 15.25 -59.69 -18.16
C VAL A 383 16.73 -59.71 -17.82
N PHE A 384 17.35 -58.53 -17.77
CA PHE A 384 18.72 -58.37 -17.33
C PHE A 384 18.73 -57.72 -15.94
N LEU A 385 19.49 -58.30 -15.02
CA LEU A 385 19.80 -57.70 -13.73
C LEU A 385 21.20 -57.08 -13.83
N THR A 386 21.29 -55.78 -13.58
CA THR A 386 22.54 -55.04 -13.62
C THR A 386 22.76 -54.37 -12.27
N ALA A 387 23.93 -54.57 -11.68
CA ALA A 387 24.42 -53.81 -10.54
C ALA A 387 25.59 -52.95 -10.98
N SER A 388 25.77 -51.80 -10.33
CA SER A 388 26.87 -50.86 -10.57
C SER A 388 27.23 -50.21 -9.23
N ASP A 389 28.46 -49.73 -9.10
CA ASP A 389 28.90 -48.93 -7.96
C ASP A 389 28.42 -47.47 -8.06
N VAL A 390 28.66 -46.69 -6.99
CA VAL A 390 28.28 -45.27 -6.89
C VAL A 390 29.39 -44.31 -7.34
N GLY A 391 30.42 -44.81 -8.05
CA GLY A 391 31.52 -44.04 -8.62
C GLY A 391 32.87 -44.24 -7.93
N ASP A 392 32.95 -45.10 -6.91
CA ASP A 392 34.20 -45.54 -6.26
C ASP A 392 34.85 -46.76 -6.93
N GLY A 393 34.19 -47.33 -7.95
CA GLY A 393 34.62 -48.54 -8.63
C GLY A 393 34.14 -49.80 -7.90
N ALA A 394 34.06 -50.91 -8.64
CA ALA A 394 33.49 -52.16 -8.13
C ALA A 394 34.46 -53.02 -7.29
N ASP A 395 35.62 -52.49 -6.90
CA ASP A 395 36.64 -53.26 -6.20
C ASP A 395 36.16 -53.61 -4.78
N ARG A 396 35.90 -54.91 -4.55
CA ARG A 396 35.36 -55.49 -3.30
C ARG A 396 33.86 -55.26 -3.06
N ASP A 397 33.15 -54.80 -4.07
CA ASP A 397 31.69 -54.72 -4.03
C ASP A 397 31.06 -56.03 -4.54
N PHE A 398 30.10 -56.54 -3.77
CA PHE A 398 29.38 -57.76 -4.11
C PHE A 398 27.88 -57.54 -3.99
N VAL A 399 27.15 -57.80 -5.08
CA VAL A 399 25.68 -57.84 -5.07
C VAL A 399 25.23 -59.29 -5.24
N LEU A 400 24.49 -59.77 -4.24
CA LEU A 400 23.85 -61.09 -4.29
C LEU A 400 22.40 -60.94 -4.71
N TRP A 401 22.05 -61.48 -5.88
CA TRP A 401 20.66 -61.63 -6.30
C TRP A 401 20.11 -62.93 -5.71
N ASP A 402 19.24 -62.83 -4.71
CA ASP A 402 18.64 -63.97 -4.02
C ASP A 402 17.14 -64.10 -4.33
N LYS A 403 16.64 -65.36 -4.42
CA LYS A 403 15.22 -65.72 -4.60
C LYS A 403 14.48 -64.98 -5.74
N PRO A 404 14.94 -65.04 -7.00
CA PRO A 404 14.15 -64.52 -8.12
C PRO A 404 12.83 -65.28 -8.24
N ARG A 405 11.71 -64.57 -8.41
CA ARG A 405 10.37 -65.16 -8.59
C ARG A 405 9.55 -64.38 -9.62
N LEU A 406 8.78 -65.11 -10.40
CA LEU A 406 7.74 -64.63 -11.30
C LEU A 406 6.39 -64.99 -10.70
N VAL A 407 5.66 -63.96 -10.29
CA VAL A 407 4.37 -64.13 -9.62
C VAL A 407 3.25 -63.74 -10.60
N ALA A 408 2.28 -64.63 -10.79
CA ALA A 408 1.09 -64.36 -11.60
C ALA A 408 -0.18 -64.70 -10.79
N PRO A 409 -1.22 -63.83 -10.77
CA PRO A 409 -2.45 -64.10 -10.04
C PRO A 409 -3.07 -65.44 -10.42
N GLY A 410 -3.35 -66.30 -9.44
CA GLY A 410 -3.97 -67.61 -9.64
C GLY A 410 -3.06 -68.67 -10.26
N ARG A 411 -1.74 -68.43 -10.37
CA ARG A 411 -0.74 -69.40 -10.80
C ARG A 411 0.33 -69.58 -9.72
N PRO A 412 0.99 -70.74 -9.64
CA PRO A 412 2.16 -70.90 -8.77
C PRO A 412 3.29 -69.96 -9.21
N ASP A 413 4.11 -69.52 -8.26
CA ASP A 413 5.34 -68.78 -8.53
C ASP A 413 6.24 -69.62 -9.48
N LEU A 414 6.80 -68.98 -10.50
CA LEU A 414 7.80 -69.56 -11.42
C LEU A 414 9.15 -68.90 -11.14
N LEU A 415 10.26 -69.63 -11.23
CA LEU A 415 11.58 -69.29 -10.63
C LEU A 415 11.62 -69.49 -9.10
#